data_AF-A0A0C2XFV9-F1
#
_entry.id   AF-A0A0C2XFV9-F1
#
_cell.length_a   1.000
_cell.length_b   1.000
_cell.length_c   1.000
_cell.angle_alpha   90.00
_cell.angle_beta   90.00
_cell.angle_gamma   90.00
#
_symmetry.space_group_name_H-M   'P 1'
#
loop_
_entity.id
_entity.type
_entity.pdbx_description
1 polymer ?
#
loop_
_entity_poly.entity_id
_entity_poly.type
_entity_poly.pdbx_seq_one_letter_code
_entity_poly.pdbx_strand_id
1 'polypeptide(L)'
;MLARYVAASGDQAILTRALPLAEKELAWWDSNRSVQVTSPFSNKTSKMYRYNVNNTAPRPESYLEDYTLANAASSGPALNDTEKAALYAELASGAETGWDFGTRFFDGSSGAQGLRSLNVRNTVPICLNSILYKNHILLASLYGSSNQTAASSHTTAAAALKAGILDLFWDPTKLAFYDFNLRTNTRNSIFSAATFYPLWNGIIPPEVASNSSAAFGFFSSVNLVVNRYNGTFPVTFNASGQQWDAPNTWPPHQYIILQALRALPSNVTNGDVPTPSNNQSTFSLIPAGQLGIDESQLPSQPIYIAGNALNASSDGVDADINTLSGTVVNGGNATSNEGWAAVLQRELANRYFTSAFCSWYATGGSIPGVLPRLSDAALNVTRSVNNTGNMFEKYSMDDINSAGRGGEYTVQAGFGWTNGAVLWTASNYGNILVAPQCPNLLDTPQTASTGNSNSANGLLQQFTFTAVIFSSAVTVASVLFMQ
;
A
#
# COMPACT_ATOMS: atom_id res chain seq x y z
N MET A 1 2.45 16.57 7.38
CA MET A 1 1.90 17.53 6.40
C MET A 1 2.38 18.96 6.67
N LEU A 2 2.18 19.50 7.88
CA LEU A 2 2.61 20.85 8.29
C LEU A 2 4.03 21.22 7.85
N ALA A 3 5.03 20.38 8.16
CA ALA A 3 6.42 20.65 7.78
C ALA A 3 6.63 20.81 6.26
N ARG A 4 5.87 20.07 5.44
CA ARG A 4 5.94 20.22 3.97
C ARG A 4 5.29 21.51 3.50
N TYR A 5 4.17 21.90 4.10
CA TYR A 5 3.52 23.17 3.79
C TYR A 5 4.48 24.33 4.04
N VAL A 6 5.06 24.42 5.25
CA VAL A 6 6.01 25.48 5.62
C VAL A 6 7.24 25.47 4.70
N ALA A 7 7.79 24.29 4.39
CA ALA A 7 8.94 24.19 3.48
C ALA A 7 8.62 24.65 2.05
N ALA A 8 7.40 24.43 1.56
CA ALA A 8 7.00 24.81 0.21
C ALA A 8 6.54 26.27 0.10
N SER A 9 5.81 26.79 1.10
CA SER A 9 5.24 28.14 1.07
C SER A 9 6.13 29.20 1.71
N GLY A 10 7.04 28.81 2.61
CA GLY A 10 7.79 29.73 3.47
C GLY A 10 6.93 30.38 4.56
N ASP A 11 5.64 30.04 4.67
CA ASP A 11 4.73 30.62 5.68
C ASP A 11 5.04 30.06 7.07
N GLN A 12 5.82 30.80 7.85
CA GLN A 12 6.11 30.49 9.25
C GLN A 12 4.98 30.92 10.19
N ALA A 13 4.13 31.88 9.78
CA ALA A 13 3.06 32.42 10.65
C ALA A 13 1.99 31.36 10.95
N ILE A 14 1.82 30.37 10.05
CA ILE A 14 0.94 29.22 10.28
C ILE A 14 1.30 28.44 11.56
N LEU A 15 2.58 28.42 11.97
CA LEU A 15 3.06 27.62 13.09
C LEU A 15 2.40 28.01 14.42
N THR A 16 2.07 29.30 14.61
CA THR A 16 1.38 29.77 15.81
C THR A 16 0.04 29.06 16.03
N ARG A 17 -0.67 28.71 14.95
CA ARG A 17 -1.94 27.97 15.01
C ARG A 17 -1.76 26.47 14.87
N ALA A 18 -0.77 26.03 14.10
CA ALA A 18 -0.62 24.63 13.72
C ALA A 18 0.15 23.78 14.74
N LEU A 19 1.17 24.33 15.41
CA LEU A 19 1.93 23.58 16.41
C LEU A 19 1.06 23.12 17.60
N PRO A 20 0.19 23.96 18.20
CA PRO A 20 -0.70 23.50 19.27
C PRO A 20 -1.64 22.35 18.85
N LEU A 21 -2.07 22.33 17.58
CA LEU A 21 -2.92 21.26 17.06
C LEU A 21 -2.14 19.95 16.87
N ALA A 22 -0.90 20.03 16.38
CA ALA A 22 -0.03 18.87 16.26
C ALA A 22 0.34 18.28 17.63
N GLU A 23 0.57 19.12 18.64
CA GLU A 23 0.78 18.68 20.03
C GLU A 23 -0.46 17.98 20.59
N LYS A 24 -1.65 18.55 20.33
CA LYS A 24 -2.91 17.95 20.74
C LYS A 24 -3.10 16.56 20.13
N GLU A 25 -2.74 16.38 18.86
CA GLU A 25 -2.78 15.08 18.20
C GLU A 25 -1.80 14.08 18.83
N LEU A 26 -0.54 14.46 19.04
CA LEU A 26 0.45 13.56 19.65
C LEU A 26 0.10 13.20 21.11
N ALA A 27 -0.40 14.17 21.88
CA ALA A 27 -0.90 13.91 23.23
C ALA A 27 -2.09 12.94 23.22
N TRP A 28 -2.96 13.02 22.21
CA TRP A 28 -4.06 12.08 22.03
C TRP A 28 -3.55 10.66 21.75
N TRP A 29 -2.58 10.49 20.83
CA TRP A 29 -1.94 9.19 20.59
C TRP A 29 -1.29 8.63 21.86
N ASP A 30 -0.59 9.47 22.62
CA ASP A 30 0.05 9.07 23.87
C ASP A 30 -0.95 8.58 24.92
N SER A 31 -2.05 9.31 25.08
CA SER A 31 -3.04 9.03 26.11
C SER A 31 -3.96 7.86 25.76
N ASN A 32 -4.25 7.63 24.47
CA ASN A 32 -5.31 6.70 24.03
C ASN A 32 -4.80 5.46 23.30
N ARG A 33 -3.56 5.49 22.81
CA ARG A 33 -3.04 4.48 21.87
C ARG A 33 -1.65 3.95 22.23
N SER A 34 -1.02 4.49 23.28
CA SER A 34 0.26 3.98 23.76
C SER A 34 0.11 2.68 24.58
N VAL A 35 1.17 1.87 24.58
CA VAL A 35 1.30 0.63 25.34
C VAL A 35 2.76 0.40 25.69
N GLN A 36 3.03 -0.08 26.91
CA GLN A 36 4.36 -0.50 27.32
C GLN A 36 4.61 -1.94 26.86
N VAL A 37 5.67 -2.16 26.08
CA VAL A 37 6.00 -3.47 25.51
C VAL A 37 7.39 -3.86 25.96
N THR A 38 7.51 -5.01 26.64
CA THR A 38 8.80 -5.59 27.02
C THR A 38 9.28 -6.51 25.90
N SER A 39 10.40 -6.15 25.27
CA SER A 39 10.98 -6.91 24.17
C SER A 39 11.41 -8.31 24.64
N PRO A 40 10.95 -9.39 23.99
CA PRO A 40 11.46 -10.74 24.27
C PRO A 40 12.92 -10.93 23.83
N PHE A 41 13.46 -10.01 23.02
CA PHE A 41 14.81 -10.10 22.47
C PHE A 41 15.86 -9.44 23.36
N SER A 42 15.51 -8.31 23.98
CA SER A 42 16.44 -7.50 24.78
C SER A 42 16.04 -7.35 26.25
N ASN A 43 14.83 -7.78 26.61
CA ASN A 43 14.18 -7.56 27.91
C ASN A 43 13.99 -6.07 28.27
N LYS A 44 14.13 -5.14 27.31
CA LYS A 44 13.86 -3.71 27.52
C LYS A 44 12.38 -3.40 27.30
N THR A 45 11.81 -2.59 28.18
CA THR A 45 10.45 -2.06 28.02
C THR A 45 10.47 -0.74 27.26
N SER A 46 9.71 -0.66 26.17
CA SER A 46 9.57 0.55 25.35
C SER A 46 8.10 0.93 25.21
N LYS A 47 7.81 2.24 25.22
CA LYS A 47 6.48 2.78 24.93
C LYS A 47 6.25 2.79 23.42
N MET A 48 5.32 1.97 22.94
CA MET A 48 4.94 1.87 21.53
C MET A 48 3.46 2.23 21.36
N TYR A 49 2.99 2.30 20.11
CA TYR A 49 1.62 2.70 19.78
C TYR A 49 0.92 1.64 18.93
N ARG A 50 -0.40 1.47 19.15
CA ARG A 50 -1.26 0.55 18.42
C ARG A 50 -2.60 1.18 18.07
N TYR A 51 -3.23 0.73 17.00
CA TYR A 51 -4.64 1.06 16.70
C TYR A 51 -5.55 0.30 17.66
N ASN A 52 -6.55 0.97 18.22
CA ASN A 52 -7.36 0.38 19.31
C ASN A 52 -8.71 1.09 19.48
N VAL A 53 -9.53 1.07 18.44
CA VAL A 53 -10.85 1.71 18.46
C VAL A 53 -11.76 1.02 19.47
N ASN A 54 -12.40 1.82 20.32
CA ASN A 54 -13.47 1.35 21.20
C ASN A 54 -14.80 1.49 20.44
N ASN A 55 -15.29 0.38 19.91
CA ASN A 55 -16.54 0.32 19.16
C ASN A 55 -17.23 -1.02 19.44
N THR A 56 -18.53 -1.00 19.70
CA THR A 56 -19.31 -2.20 20.05
C THR A 56 -20.45 -2.47 19.10
N ALA A 57 -20.51 -1.78 17.97
CA ALA A 57 -21.58 -1.86 16.98
C ALA A 57 -21.00 -1.89 15.55
N PRO A 58 -21.76 -2.37 14.54
CA PRO A 58 -21.34 -2.27 13.14
C PRO A 58 -20.94 -0.82 12.78
N ARG A 59 -19.89 -0.66 11.98
CA ARG A 59 -19.50 0.64 11.44
C ARG A 59 -20.67 1.23 10.64
N PRO A 60 -21.09 2.50 10.87
CA PRO A 60 -22.23 3.07 10.14
C PRO A 60 -22.07 3.06 8.62
N GLU A 61 -20.85 3.25 8.12
CA GLU A 61 -20.51 3.28 6.69
C GLU A 61 -20.46 1.91 6.01
N SER A 62 -20.31 0.83 6.79
CA SER A 62 -20.24 -0.57 6.33
C SER A 62 -21.16 -1.46 7.19
N TYR A 63 -22.34 -0.93 7.54
CA TYR A 63 -23.21 -1.52 8.57
C TYR A 63 -23.66 -2.93 8.20
N LEU A 64 -24.09 -3.11 6.95
CA LEU A 64 -24.63 -4.39 6.47
C LEU A 64 -23.54 -5.46 6.44
N GLU A 65 -22.35 -5.09 5.98
CA GLU A 65 -21.18 -5.94 5.87
C GLU A 65 -20.75 -6.43 7.26
N ASP A 66 -20.54 -5.51 8.20
CA ASP A 66 -20.15 -5.80 9.58
C ASP A 66 -21.22 -6.63 10.31
N TYR A 67 -22.49 -6.23 10.19
CA TYR A 67 -23.61 -6.95 10.81
C TYR A 67 -23.73 -8.38 10.24
N THR A 68 -23.65 -8.54 8.92
CA THR A 68 -23.73 -9.85 8.27
C THR A 68 -22.55 -10.72 8.69
N LEU A 69 -21.33 -10.18 8.71
CA LEU A 69 -20.14 -10.90 9.15
C LEU A 69 -20.29 -11.40 10.59
N ALA A 70 -20.86 -10.60 11.50
CA ALA A 70 -21.02 -10.97 12.90
C ALA A 70 -22.18 -11.95 13.17
N ASN A 71 -23.22 -11.96 12.31
CA ASN A 71 -24.48 -12.68 12.59
C ASN A 71 -24.80 -13.83 11.63
N ALA A 72 -24.27 -13.85 10.41
CA ALA A 72 -24.60 -14.88 9.42
C ALA A 72 -23.93 -16.22 9.74
N ALA A 73 -24.70 -17.32 9.66
CA ALA A 73 -24.19 -18.67 9.85
C ALA A 73 -23.13 -19.06 8.80
N SER A 74 -23.21 -18.46 7.60
CA SER A 74 -22.20 -18.64 6.53
C SER A 74 -20.83 -18.07 6.89
N SER A 75 -20.76 -17.15 7.87
CA SER A 75 -19.52 -16.52 8.30
C SER A 75 -18.81 -17.30 9.43
N GLY A 76 -19.40 -18.37 9.96
CA GLY A 76 -18.81 -19.21 11.01
C GLY A 76 -19.74 -19.47 12.19
N PRO A 77 -19.21 -19.99 13.31
CA PRO A 77 -19.97 -20.25 14.53
C PRO A 77 -20.72 -19.00 15.03
N ALA A 78 -21.84 -19.20 15.70
CA ALA A 78 -22.60 -18.11 16.30
C ALA A 78 -21.76 -17.41 17.37
N LEU A 79 -21.65 -16.09 17.28
CA LEU A 79 -20.97 -15.25 18.26
C LEU A 79 -21.97 -14.78 19.32
N ASN A 80 -21.55 -14.72 20.58
CA ASN A 80 -22.31 -14.05 21.63
C ASN A 80 -22.11 -12.52 21.57
N ASP A 81 -22.87 -11.75 22.36
CA ASP A 81 -22.83 -10.28 22.29
C ASP A 81 -21.46 -9.67 22.62
N THR A 82 -20.71 -10.28 23.54
CA THR A 82 -19.34 -9.87 23.88
C THR A 82 -18.38 -10.12 22.72
N GLU A 83 -18.48 -11.27 22.07
CA GLU A 83 -17.67 -11.63 20.90
C GLU A 83 -17.99 -10.73 19.69
N LYS A 84 -19.27 -10.42 19.47
CA LYS A 84 -19.70 -9.45 18.43
C LYS A 84 -19.12 -8.07 18.70
N ALA A 85 -19.25 -7.57 19.94
CA ALA A 85 -18.68 -6.28 20.31
C ALA A 85 -17.15 -6.25 20.12
N ALA A 86 -16.45 -7.34 20.47
CA ALA A 86 -15.02 -7.46 20.23
C ALA A 86 -14.68 -7.44 18.73
N LEU A 87 -15.43 -8.18 17.90
CA LEU A 87 -15.26 -8.17 16.44
C LEU A 87 -15.48 -6.78 15.84
N TYR A 88 -16.53 -6.07 16.25
CA TYR A 88 -16.79 -4.70 15.78
C TYR A 88 -15.68 -3.71 16.17
N ALA A 89 -15.05 -3.90 17.33
CA ALA A 89 -13.88 -3.12 17.72
C ALA A 89 -12.66 -3.42 16.85
N GLU A 90 -12.45 -4.69 16.46
CA GLU A 90 -11.36 -5.09 15.56
C GLU A 90 -11.59 -4.56 14.13
N LEU A 91 -12.82 -4.63 13.61
CA LEU A 91 -13.18 -4.09 12.29
C LEU A 91 -12.97 -2.57 12.24
N ALA A 92 -13.46 -1.83 13.25
CA ALA A 92 -13.24 -0.39 13.35
C ALA A 92 -11.76 -0.04 13.54
N SER A 93 -11.01 -0.85 14.27
CA SER A 93 -9.55 -0.68 14.39
C SER A 93 -8.84 -0.96 13.06
N GLY A 94 -9.33 -1.94 12.28
CA GLY A 94 -8.88 -2.21 10.92
C GLY A 94 -9.00 -0.97 10.03
N ALA A 95 -10.16 -0.31 10.06
CA ALA A 95 -10.37 0.96 9.37
C ALA A 95 -9.45 2.08 9.87
N GLU A 96 -9.23 2.21 11.19
CA GLU A 96 -8.29 3.19 11.78
C GLU A 96 -6.84 3.01 11.26
N THR A 97 -6.46 1.78 10.90
CA THR A 97 -5.13 1.51 10.33
C THR A 97 -4.94 2.07 8.92
N GLY A 98 -6.04 2.32 8.21
CA GLY A 98 -6.09 2.57 6.78
C GLY A 98 -5.78 1.35 5.91
N TRP A 99 -5.81 0.13 6.48
CA TRP A 99 -5.51 -1.16 5.83
C TRP A 99 -6.66 -2.17 6.02
N ASP A 100 -7.90 -1.72 5.90
CA ASP A 100 -9.15 -2.49 5.98
C ASP A 100 -9.51 -3.14 4.63
N PHE A 101 -9.38 -4.44 4.43
CA PHE A 101 -8.72 -5.41 5.29
C PHE A 101 -7.62 -6.14 4.50
N GLY A 102 -6.83 -6.94 5.22
CA GLY A 102 -5.75 -7.76 4.66
C GLY A 102 -5.21 -8.76 5.68
N THR A 103 -4.56 -9.81 5.18
CA THR A 103 -4.03 -10.94 5.97
C THR A 103 -2.98 -10.53 6.99
N ARG A 104 -2.39 -9.33 6.84
CA ARG A 104 -1.50 -8.70 7.82
C ARG A 104 -2.02 -8.74 9.26
N PHE A 105 -3.34 -8.71 9.45
CA PHE A 105 -3.99 -8.71 10.76
C PHE A 105 -4.81 -9.97 11.07
N PHE A 106 -4.74 -11.00 10.21
CA PHE A 106 -5.46 -12.27 10.40
C PHE A 106 -4.61 -13.27 11.18
N ASP A 107 -5.25 -14.34 11.66
CA ASP A 107 -4.57 -15.47 12.33
C ASP A 107 -4.02 -16.55 11.37
N GLY A 108 -4.09 -16.29 10.07
CA GLY A 108 -3.77 -17.25 9.01
C GLY A 108 -5.01 -17.83 8.29
N SER A 109 -6.21 -17.61 8.84
CA SER A 109 -7.47 -17.90 8.15
C SER A 109 -7.75 -16.91 7.01
N SER A 110 -8.73 -17.23 6.17
CA SER A 110 -9.09 -16.46 4.96
C SER A 110 -10.59 -16.19 4.85
N GLY A 111 -10.97 -15.31 3.92
CA GLY A 111 -12.37 -14.93 3.69
C GLY A 111 -13.04 -14.39 4.96
N ALA A 112 -14.28 -14.83 5.22
CA ALA A 112 -15.05 -14.41 6.39
C ALA A 112 -14.40 -14.87 7.71
N GLN A 113 -13.77 -16.05 7.76
CA GLN A 113 -13.05 -16.49 8.96
C GLN A 113 -11.85 -15.58 9.24
N GLY A 114 -11.11 -15.20 8.18
CA GLY A 114 -10.04 -14.21 8.24
C GLY A 114 -10.49 -12.91 8.89
N LEU A 115 -11.59 -12.33 8.39
CA LEU A 115 -12.15 -11.10 8.96
C LEU A 115 -12.62 -11.27 10.41
N ARG A 116 -13.18 -12.43 10.78
CA ARG A 116 -13.53 -12.74 12.19
C ARG A 116 -12.32 -12.96 13.09
N SER A 117 -11.16 -13.27 12.51
CA SER A 117 -9.90 -13.51 13.23
C SER A 117 -9.04 -12.26 13.44
N LEU A 118 -9.53 -11.08 13.00
CA LEU A 118 -8.78 -9.82 13.09
C LEU A 118 -8.19 -9.61 14.49
N ASN A 119 -6.90 -9.26 14.52
CA ASN A 119 -6.14 -9.03 15.74
C ASN A 119 -5.39 -7.69 15.68
N VAL A 120 -6.04 -6.66 15.15
CA VAL A 120 -5.48 -5.32 15.00
C VAL A 120 -5.14 -4.74 16.37
N ARG A 121 -6.04 -4.87 17.34
CA ARG A 121 -5.90 -4.25 18.66
C ARG A 121 -4.79 -4.86 19.50
N ASN A 122 -4.32 -6.07 19.20
CA ASN A 122 -3.12 -6.65 19.83
C ASN A 122 -1.89 -6.60 18.94
N THR A 123 -1.96 -5.93 17.79
CA THR A 123 -0.82 -5.71 16.91
C THR A 123 -0.28 -4.31 17.15
N VAL A 124 1.01 -4.21 17.46
CA VAL A 124 1.76 -2.95 17.42
C VAL A 124 2.32 -2.83 16.00
N PRO A 125 1.83 -1.90 15.16
CA PRO A 125 2.20 -1.88 13.76
C PRO A 125 3.43 -1.02 13.50
N ILE A 126 4.35 -1.51 12.67
CA ILE A 126 5.60 -0.81 12.33
C ILE A 126 5.34 0.54 11.65
N CYS A 127 4.30 0.60 10.81
CA CYS A 127 3.95 1.81 10.05
C CYS A 127 3.57 2.98 10.96
N LEU A 128 2.70 2.77 11.96
CA LEU A 128 2.25 3.80 12.91
C LEU A 128 3.43 4.35 13.71
N ASN A 129 4.24 3.45 14.29
CA ASN A 129 5.37 3.85 15.13
C ASN A 129 6.43 4.61 14.33
N SER A 130 6.64 4.24 13.06
CA SER A 130 7.53 4.97 12.15
C SER A 130 7.03 6.38 11.83
N ILE A 131 5.72 6.54 11.63
CA ILE A 131 5.09 7.86 11.38
C ILE A 131 5.19 8.74 12.64
N LEU A 132 4.87 8.19 13.82
CA LEU A 132 4.95 8.95 15.08
C LEU A 132 6.40 9.36 15.40
N TYR A 133 7.37 8.49 15.14
CA TYR A 133 8.79 8.86 15.18
C TYR A 133 9.08 10.08 14.30
N LYS A 134 8.63 10.06 13.03
CA LYS A 134 8.88 11.16 12.11
C LYS A 134 8.16 12.43 12.50
N ASN A 135 6.94 12.34 13.06
CA ASN A 135 6.21 13.48 13.57
C ASN A 135 7.00 14.20 14.67
N HIS A 136 7.59 13.47 15.61
CA HIS A 136 8.47 14.06 16.62
C HIS A 136 9.72 14.71 16.00
N ILE A 137 10.39 14.06 15.05
CA ILE A 137 11.55 14.66 14.35
C ILE A 137 11.15 15.97 13.64
N LEU A 138 10.02 15.98 12.95
CA LEU A 138 9.54 17.16 12.23
C LEU A 138 9.13 18.28 13.18
N LEU A 139 8.42 17.98 14.28
CA LEU A 139 8.07 18.99 15.27
C LEU A 139 9.29 19.56 15.98
N ALA A 140 10.28 18.74 16.31
CA ALA A 140 11.55 19.23 16.84
C ALA A 140 12.19 20.26 15.91
N SER A 141 12.19 19.98 14.60
CA SER A 141 12.69 20.91 13.58
C SER A 141 11.83 22.17 13.44
N LEU A 142 10.50 22.08 13.55
CA LEU A 142 9.61 23.24 13.41
C LEU A 142 9.66 24.16 14.63
N TYR A 143 9.87 23.62 15.84
CA TYR A 143 10.18 24.46 17.00
C TYR A 143 11.58 25.07 16.89
N GLY A 144 12.59 24.27 16.53
CA GLY A 144 13.97 24.74 16.41
C GLY A 144 14.41 25.58 17.61
N SER A 145 15.04 26.72 17.36
CA SER A 145 15.47 27.67 18.39
C SER A 145 14.33 28.49 19.01
N SER A 146 13.13 28.50 18.41
CA SER A 146 11.99 29.27 18.94
C SER A 146 11.45 28.69 20.25
N ASN A 147 11.61 27.38 20.46
CA ASN A 147 11.31 26.70 21.71
C ASN A 147 12.20 25.46 21.88
N GLN A 148 13.41 25.69 22.39
CA GLN A 148 14.41 24.63 22.56
C GLN A 148 13.93 23.50 23.50
N THR A 149 13.12 23.82 24.51
CA THR A 149 12.58 22.83 25.44
C THR A 149 11.64 21.85 24.72
N ALA A 150 10.70 22.37 23.94
CA ALA A 150 9.80 21.53 23.14
C ALA A 150 10.56 20.71 22.09
N ALA A 151 11.51 21.35 21.40
CA ALA A 151 12.37 20.67 20.43
C ALA A 151 13.13 19.49 21.06
N SER A 152 13.80 19.72 22.20
CA SER A 152 14.54 18.68 22.93
C SER A 152 13.64 17.55 23.43
N SER A 153 12.43 17.87 23.91
CA SER A 153 11.44 16.87 24.33
C SER A 153 11.07 15.92 23.18
N HIS A 154 10.77 16.47 22.01
CA HIS A 154 10.48 15.67 20.82
C HIS A 154 11.69 14.86 20.32
N THR A 155 12.91 15.42 20.36
CA THR A 155 14.10 14.63 19.99
C THR A 155 14.30 13.43 20.92
N THR A 156 14.04 13.59 22.22
CA THR A 156 14.09 12.51 23.21
C THR A 156 13.02 11.46 22.92
N ALA A 157 11.77 11.87 22.67
CA ALA A 157 10.68 10.96 22.32
C ALA A 157 10.97 10.18 21.02
N ALA A 158 11.50 10.86 20.00
CA ALA A 158 11.91 10.22 18.75
C ALA A 158 13.04 9.20 18.97
N ALA A 159 14.04 9.54 19.79
CA ALA A 159 15.14 8.61 20.09
C ALA A 159 14.63 7.33 20.81
N ALA A 160 13.71 7.50 21.76
CA ALA A 160 13.09 6.37 22.47
C ALA A 160 12.24 5.50 21.53
N LEU A 161 11.43 6.10 20.65
CA LEU A 161 10.65 5.38 19.65
C LEU A 161 11.55 4.62 18.67
N LYS A 162 12.60 5.26 18.15
CA LYS A 162 13.56 4.61 17.24
C LYS A 162 14.22 3.40 17.89
N ALA A 163 14.60 3.51 19.16
CA ALA A 163 15.19 2.39 19.90
C ALA A 163 14.21 1.21 20.04
N GLY A 164 12.95 1.48 20.41
CA GLY A 164 11.93 0.43 20.47
C GLY A 164 11.58 -0.17 19.11
N ILE A 165 11.58 0.64 18.05
CA ILE A 165 11.36 0.19 16.66
C ILE A 165 12.44 -0.81 16.23
N LEU A 166 13.71 -0.47 16.45
CA LEU A 166 14.84 -1.35 16.09
C LEU A 166 14.92 -2.61 16.95
N ASP A 167 14.37 -2.60 18.16
CA ASP A 167 14.36 -3.77 19.05
C ASP A 167 13.19 -4.72 18.74
N LEU A 168 11.97 -4.19 18.70
CA LEU A 168 10.76 -5.01 18.61
C LEU A 168 10.47 -5.52 17.20
N PHE A 169 10.75 -4.73 16.15
CA PHE A 169 10.23 -4.97 14.81
C PHE A 169 11.28 -5.47 13.82
N TRP A 170 12.55 -5.10 14.01
CA TRP A 170 13.63 -5.44 13.09
C TRP A 170 14.12 -6.87 13.30
N ASP A 171 14.05 -7.69 12.25
CA ASP A 171 14.70 -9.00 12.23
C ASP A 171 16.00 -8.92 11.40
N PRO A 172 17.18 -8.96 12.05
CA PRO A 172 18.46 -8.83 11.36
C PRO A 172 18.81 -10.04 10.49
N THR A 173 18.23 -11.21 10.75
CA THR A 173 18.45 -12.41 9.93
C THR A 173 17.65 -12.34 8.64
N LYS A 174 16.40 -11.86 8.73
CA LYS A 174 15.50 -11.70 7.59
C LYS A 174 15.70 -10.38 6.84
N LEU A 175 16.50 -9.47 7.41
CA LEU A 175 16.70 -8.11 6.93
C LEU A 175 15.38 -7.38 6.63
N ALA A 176 14.41 -7.48 7.53
CA ALA A 176 13.10 -6.87 7.35
C ALA A 176 12.46 -6.46 8.69
N PHE A 177 11.58 -5.47 8.63
CA PHE A 177 10.69 -5.13 9.73
C PHE A 177 9.35 -5.85 9.64
N TYR A 178 8.84 -6.28 10.79
CA TYR A 178 7.54 -6.91 10.98
C TYR A 178 6.79 -6.25 12.13
N ASP A 179 5.47 -6.25 12.09
CA ASP A 179 4.65 -5.84 13.23
C ASP A 179 4.91 -6.73 14.46
N PHE A 180 4.63 -6.22 15.66
CA PHE A 180 4.80 -6.97 16.90
C PHE A 180 3.45 -7.35 17.51
N ASN A 181 3.25 -8.62 17.85
CA ASN A 181 2.00 -9.13 18.39
C ASN A 181 2.07 -9.27 19.91
N LEU A 182 1.21 -8.53 20.60
CA LEU A 182 1.15 -8.49 22.06
C LEU A 182 0.58 -9.76 22.69
N ARG A 183 -0.19 -10.55 21.94
CA ARG A 183 -0.78 -11.80 22.43
C ARG A 183 0.25 -12.93 22.43
N THR A 184 0.98 -13.07 21.32
CA THR A 184 1.99 -14.12 21.16
C THR A 184 3.37 -13.70 21.68
N ASN A 185 3.58 -12.40 21.91
CA ASN A 185 4.87 -11.81 22.26
C ASN A 185 5.96 -12.13 21.21
N THR A 186 5.58 -12.07 19.92
CA THR A 186 6.46 -12.35 18.78
C THR A 186 6.26 -11.33 17.66
N ARG A 187 7.23 -11.23 16.76
CA ARG A 187 7.03 -10.57 15.46
C ARG A 187 6.00 -11.35 14.62
N ASN A 188 5.20 -10.64 13.82
CA ASN A 188 4.29 -11.24 12.86
C ASN A 188 5.07 -11.97 11.76
N SER A 189 4.46 -13.01 11.18
CA SER A 189 5.04 -13.78 10.08
C SER A 189 4.77 -13.19 8.69
N ILE A 190 3.78 -12.30 8.57
CA ILE A 190 3.38 -11.72 7.29
C ILE A 190 4.33 -10.58 6.90
N PHE A 191 5.03 -10.76 5.78
CA PHE A 191 5.76 -9.68 5.12
C PHE A 191 4.80 -8.77 4.35
N SER A 192 4.96 -7.45 4.52
CA SER A 192 4.13 -6.46 3.84
C SER A 192 4.93 -5.20 3.49
N ALA A 193 4.34 -4.36 2.63
CA ALA A 193 4.88 -3.05 2.29
C ALA A 193 5.13 -2.13 3.52
N ALA A 194 4.58 -2.46 4.68
CA ALA A 194 4.87 -1.75 5.93
C ALA A 194 6.35 -1.81 6.32
N THR A 195 7.11 -2.80 5.84
CA THR A 195 8.54 -2.96 6.11
C THR A 195 9.37 -1.74 5.69
N PHE A 196 8.91 -0.98 4.68
CA PHE A 196 9.62 0.19 4.14
C PHE A 196 9.36 1.49 4.91
N TYR A 197 8.36 1.52 5.80
CA TYR A 197 7.98 2.72 6.55
C TYR A 197 9.13 3.26 7.44
N PRO A 198 9.91 2.43 8.15
CA PRO A 198 11.06 2.90 8.94
C PRO A 198 12.06 3.68 8.09
N LEU A 199 12.51 3.14 6.96
CA LEU A 199 13.51 3.79 6.09
C LEU A 199 12.95 5.07 5.46
N TRP A 200 11.70 5.06 5.00
CA TRP A 200 11.02 6.29 4.54
C TRP A 200 11.04 7.40 5.61
N ASN A 201 10.95 7.03 6.88
CA ASN A 201 10.98 7.94 8.01
C ASN A 201 12.39 8.23 8.55
N GLY A 202 13.45 7.65 7.96
CA GLY A 202 14.86 7.88 8.36
C GLY A 202 15.37 6.96 9.46
N ILE A 203 14.69 5.84 9.72
CA ILE A 203 15.14 4.79 10.62
C ILE A 203 15.80 3.70 9.77
N ILE A 204 17.12 3.74 9.66
CA ILE A 204 17.92 2.75 8.92
C ILE A 204 18.66 1.88 9.95
N PRO A 205 18.48 0.54 9.94
CA PRO A 205 19.29 -0.37 10.76
C PRO A 205 20.80 -0.17 10.49
N PRO A 206 21.68 -0.25 11.51
CA PRO A 206 23.12 -0.03 11.33
C PRO A 206 23.77 -0.90 10.25
N GLU A 207 23.38 -2.17 10.15
CA GLU A 207 23.86 -3.13 9.15
C GLU A 207 23.40 -2.75 7.74
N VAL A 208 22.16 -2.28 7.57
CA VAL A 208 21.63 -1.78 6.30
C VAL A 208 22.35 -0.49 5.89
N ALA A 209 22.73 0.36 6.85
CA ALA A 209 23.43 1.62 6.58
C ALA A 209 24.92 1.44 6.21
N SER A 210 25.53 0.29 6.54
CA SER A 210 26.98 0.09 6.44
C SER A 210 27.41 -1.06 5.53
N ASN A 211 26.48 -1.94 5.11
CA ASN A 211 26.78 -3.10 4.28
C ASN A 211 25.87 -3.15 3.04
N SER A 212 26.48 -3.12 1.85
CA SER A 212 25.75 -3.12 0.57
C SER A 212 24.90 -4.38 0.36
N SER A 213 25.36 -5.55 0.82
CA SER A 213 24.61 -6.80 0.70
C SER A 213 23.40 -6.81 1.63
N ALA A 214 23.54 -6.29 2.86
CA ALA A 214 22.41 -6.14 3.78
C ALA A 214 21.40 -5.09 3.28
N ALA A 215 21.91 -3.98 2.72
CA ALA A 215 21.08 -2.96 2.10
C ALA A 215 20.27 -3.50 0.92
N PHE A 216 20.92 -4.25 0.02
CA PHE A 216 20.22 -4.93 -1.06
C PHE A 216 19.25 -5.99 -0.54
N GLY A 217 19.65 -6.82 0.43
CA GLY A 217 18.79 -7.85 1.02
C GLY A 217 17.51 -7.31 1.66
N PHE A 218 17.52 -6.07 2.17
CA PHE A 218 16.32 -5.38 2.62
C PHE A 218 15.36 -5.04 1.46
N PHE A 219 15.89 -4.66 0.31
CA PHE A 219 15.14 -4.29 -0.89
C PHE A 219 15.03 -5.42 -1.94
N SER A 220 15.48 -6.63 -1.62
CA SER A 220 15.49 -7.76 -2.55
C SER A 220 14.08 -8.14 -3.00
N SER A 221 13.06 -7.94 -2.16
CA SER A 221 11.66 -8.10 -2.53
C SER A 221 11.22 -7.13 -3.63
N VAL A 222 11.78 -5.92 -3.69
CA VAL A 222 11.53 -4.98 -4.79
C VAL A 222 12.17 -5.50 -6.08
N ASN A 223 13.40 -6.00 -5.98
CA ASN A 223 14.09 -6.65 -7.11
C ASN A 223 13.29 -7.86 -7.63
N LEU A 224 12.81 -8.73 -6.74
CA LEU A 224 11.93 -9.85 -7.09
C LEU A 224 10.70 -9.35 -7.86
N VAL A 225 10.01 -8.32 -7.35
CA VAL A 225 8.80 -7.82 -8.01
C VAL A 225 9.09 -7.31 -9.43
N VAL A 226 10.12 -6.48 -9.60
CA VAL A 226 10.42 -5.87 -10.91
C VAL A 226 11.00 -6.86 -11.92
N ASN A 227 11.45 -8.04 -11.49
CA ASN A 227 11.89 -9.13 -12.39
C ASN A 227 10.78 -10.15 -12.70
N ARG A 228 9.79 -10.29 -11.81
CA ARG A 228 8.79 -11.36 -11.89
C ARG A 228 7.41 -10.92 -12.34
N TYR A 229 7.05 -9.65 -12.16
CA TYR A 229 5.68 -9.19 -12.42
C TYR A 229 5.66 -8.00 -13.37
N ASN A 230 4.56 -7.87 -14.10
CA ASN A 230 4.36 -6.77 -15.04
C ASN A 230 4.06 -5.44 -14.33
N GLY A 231 3.26 -5.50 -13.26
CA GLY A 231 2.86 -4.35 -12.46
C GLY A 231 3.89 -3.93 -11.42
N THR A 232 3.40 -3.36 -10.33
CA THR A 232 4.24 -2.74 -9.28
C THR A 232 4.11 -3.47 -7.94
N PHE A 233 4.80 -2.99 -6.91
CA PHE A 233 4.93 -3.66 -5.62
C PHE A 233 3.57 -3.85 -4.89
N PRO A 234 3.21 -5.09 -4.48
CA PRO A 234 1.94 -5.38 -3.83
C PRO A 234 1.94 -5.02 -2.34
N VAL A 235 0.77 -5.07 -1.71
CA VAL A 235 0.65 -4.85 -0.26
C VAL A 235 1.31 -5.98 0.55
N THR A 236 1.03 -7.22 0.18
CA THR A 236 1.62 -8.47 0.70
C THR A 236 1.86 -9.41 -0.50
N PHE A 237 2.38 -10.60 -0.27
CA PHE A 237 2.42 -11.67 -1.29
C PHE A 237 1.26 -12.67 -1.13
N ASN A 238 0.27 -12.37 -0.29
CA ASN A 238 -0.84 -13.29 -0.01
C ASN A 238 -2.05 -12.92 -0.86
N ALA A 239 -2.54 -13.84 -1.70
CA ALA A 239 -3.72 -13.63 -2.53
C ALA A 239 -5.01 -13.99 -1.78
N SER A 240 -5.47 -13.12 -0.88
CA SER A 240 -6.59 -13.42 0.03
C SER A 240 -7.99 -13.02 -0.49
N GLY A 241 -8.04 -12.22 -1.56
CA GLY A 241 -9.26 -11.55 -2.03
C GLY A 241 -9.61 -10.28 -1.27
N GLN A 242 -8.85 -9.93 -0.22
CA GLN A 242 -8.95 -8.64 0.46
C GLN A 242 -8.19 -7.53 -0.29
N GLN A 243 -8.54 -6.28 -0.03
CA GLN A 243 -7.99 -5.17 -0.80
C GLN A 243 -6.56 -4.75 -0.39
N TRP A 244 -6.15 -5.02 0.84
CA TRP A 244 -4.78 -4.77 1.35
C TRP A 244 -3.92 -6.04 1.34
N ASP A 245 -3.95 -6.74 0.22
CA ASP A 245 -3.22 -7.98 -0.03
C ASP A 245 -2.91 -8.13 -1.52
N ALA A 246 -2.08 -9.11 -1.89
CA ALA A 246 -1.85 -9.41 -3.30
C ALA A 246 -3.17 -9.70 -4.04
N PRO A 247 -3.28 -9.30 -5.32
CA PRO A 247 -2.25 -8.63 -6.13
C PRO A 247 -2.40 -7.11 -6.13
N ASN A 248 -3.11 -6.54 -5.15
CA ASN A 248 -3.33 -5.11 -5.13
C ASN A 248 -2.05 -4.37 -4.81
N THR A 249 -1.88 -3.27 -5.54
CA THR A 249 -0.81 -2.31 -5.36
C THR A 249 -1.44 -0.95 -5.07
N TRP A 250 -0.92 -0.27 -4.06
CA TRP A 250 -1.47 1.00 -3.62
C TRP A 250 -0.46 2.13 -3.86
N PRO A 251 -0.85 3.25 -4.48
CA PRO A 251 0.03 4.39 -4.75
C PRO A 251 0.82 4.90 -3.55
N PRO A 252 0.26 5.00 -2.32
CA PRO A 252 1.04 5.38 -1.15
C PRO A 252 2.24 4.45 -0.88
N HIS A 253 2.11 3.14 -1.10
CA HIS A 253 3.21 2.19 -0.90
C HIS A 253 4.32 2.38 -1.93
N GLN A 254 3.97 2.65 -3.19
CA GLN A 254 4.97 2.90 -4.23
C GLN A 254 5.81 4.14 -3.88
N TYR A 255 5.13 5.21 -3.45
CA TYR A 255 5.78 6.42 -2.94
C TYR A 255 6.71 6.12 -1.76
N ILE A 256 6.26 5.33 -0.79
CA ILE A 256 7.03 4.99 0.42
C ILE A 256 8.27 4.16 0.08
N ILE A 257 8.15 3.16 -0.81
CA ILE A 257 9.28 2.32 -1.23
C ILE A 257 10.33 3.16 -1.96
N LEU A 258 9.90 4.00 -2.91
CA LEU A 258 10.81 4.90 -3.63
C LEU A 258 11.52 5.86 -2.68
N GLN A 259 10.81 6.43 -1.71
CA GLN A 259 11.43 7.29 -0.70
C GLN A 259 12.35 6.53 0.26
N ALA A 260 12.04 5.27 0.59
CA ALA A 260 12.90 4.41 1.39
C ALA A 260 14.21 4.08 0.65
N LEU A 261 14.15 3.77 -0.64
CA LEU A 261 15.35 3.60 -1.50
C LEU A 261 16.21 4.87 -1.52
N ARG A 262 15.58 6.04 -1.68
CA ARG A 262 16.26 7.35 -1.66
C ARG A 262 16.88 7.70 -0.31
N ALA A 263 16.44 7.08 0.79
CA ALA A 263 16.98 7.32 2.11
C ALA A 263 18.30 6.58 2.36
N LEU A 264 18.64 5.58 1.55
CA LEU A 264 19.87 4.82 1.74
C LEU A 264 21.13 5.67 1.51
N PRO A 265 22.19 5.48 2.32
CA PRO A 265 23.49 6.09 2.08
C PRO A 265 24.11 5.65 0.74
N SER A 266 24.70 6.59 0.00
CA SER A 266 25.29 6.29 -1.31
C SER A 266 26.41 5.25 -1.27
N ASN A 267 27.13 5.11 -0.15
CA ASN A 267 28.22 4.14 -0.01
C ASN A 267 27.75 2.68 0.00
N VAL A 268 26.45 2.40 0.17
CA VAL A 268 25.89 1.03 0.14
C VAL A 268 25.01 0.76 -1.08
N THR A 269 24.92 1.71 -2.02
CA THR A 269 23.99 1.63 -3.16
C THR A 269 24.64 1.57 -4.53
N ASN A 270 25.96 1.79 -4.62
CA ASN A 270 26.65 2.04 -5.89
C ASN A 270 27.08 0.78 -6.67
N GLY A 271 26.97 -0.41 -6.08
CA GLY A 271 27.31 -1.66 -6.76
C GLY A 271 26.26 -2.08 -7.78
N ASP A 272 26.60 -3.07 -8.61
CA ASP A 272 25.67 -3.68 -9.57
C ASP A 272 24.50 -4.38 -8.85
N VAL A 273 23.37 -4.53 -9.56
CA VAL A 273 22.26 -5.36 -9.08
C VAL A 273 22.74 -6.81 -8.97
N PRO A 274 22.68 -7.44 -7.78
CA PRO A 274 23.01 -8.85 -7.63
C PRO A 274 22.17 -9.73 -8.56
N THR A 275 22.84 -10.66 -9.23
CA THR A 275 22.22 -11.63 -10.15
C THR A 275 22.11 -13.00 -9.48
N PRO A 276 20.97 -13.72 -9.63
CA PRO A 276 20.86 -15.09 -9.15
C PRO A 276 21.79 -16.03 -9.94
N SER A 277 22.03 -17.23 -9.42
CA SER A 277 22.75 -18.28 -10.16
C SER A 277 21.93 -18.74 -11.37
N ASN A 278 22.57 -19.26 -12.42
CA ASN A 278 21.92 -19.63 -13.70
C ASN A 278 20.74 -20.62 -13.59
N ASN A 279 20.56 -21.31 -12.47
CA ASN A 279 19.50 -22.27 -12.21
C ASN A 279 18.51 -21.81 -11.13
N GLN A 280 18.51 -20.52 -10.79
CA GLN A 280 17.68 -19.91 -9.75
C GLN A 280 17.00 -18.64 -10.28
N SER A 281 15.85 -18.31 -9.70
CA SER A 281 15.20 -17.00 -9.88
C SER A 281 15.75 -15.98 -8.87
N THR A 282 15.34 -14.72 -9.02
CA THR A 282 15.57 -13.63 -8.08
C THR A 282 15.01 -13.92 -6.68
N PHE A 283 14.13 -14.91 -6.52
CA PHE A 283 13.72 -15.39 -5.21
C PHE A 283 14.91 -15.91 -4.38
N SER A 284 15.94 -16.47 -5.01
CA SER A 284 17.13 -16.95 -4.27
C SER A 284 17.96 -15.82 -3.65
N LEU A 285 17.73 -14.57 -4.06
CA LEU A 285 18.35 -13.37 -3.49
C LEU A 285 17.57 -12.85 -2.27
N ILE A 286 16.38 -13.38 -2.00
CA ILE A 286 15.58 -13.02 -0.82
C ILE A 286 16.23 -13.63 0.43
N PRO A 287 16.50 -12.84 1.49
CA PRO A 287 16.96 -13.38 2.76
C PRO A 287 16.04 -14.48 3.29
N ALA A 288 16.62 -15.54 3.83
CA ALA A 288 15.87 -16.72 4.25
C ALA A 288 14.72 -16.37 5.22
N GLY A 289 13.50 -16.78 4.86
CA GLY A 289 12.30 -16.54 5.66
C GLY A 289 11.80 -15.09 5.68
N GLN A 290 12.35 -14.19 4.86
CA GLN A 290 11.92 -12.79 4.79
C GLN A 290 10.46 -12.67 4.36
N LEU A 291 10.05 -13.32 3.28
CA LEU A 291 8.66 -13.24 2.81
C LEU A 291 7.70 -14.11 3.63
N GLY A 292 8.23 -15.05 4.40
CA GLY A 292 7.43 -15.99 5.20
C GLY A 292 6.67 -17.03 4.38
N ILE A 293 7.00 -17.16 3.10
CA ILE A 293 6.40 -18.09 2.13
C ILE A 293 7.50 -18.70 1.26
N ASP A 294 7.23 -19.88 0.71
CA ASP A 294 8.06 -20.52 -0.31
C ASP A 294 7.82 -19.90 -1.69
N GLU A 295 8.76 -20.07 -2.62
CA GLU A 295 8.66 -19.50 -3.96
C GLU A 295 7.37 -19.92 -4.68
N SER A 296 7.01 -21.21 -4.57
CA SER A 296 5.82 -21.79 -5.19
C SER A 296 4.49 -21.21 -4.66
N GLN A 297 4.53 -20.48 -3.54
CA GLN A 297 3.37 -19.81 -2.95
C GLN A 297 3.24 -18.34 -3.39
N LEU A 298 4.21 -17.81 -4.14
CA LEU A 298 4.11 -16.47 -4.70
C LEU A 298 2.91 -16.37 -5.64
N PRO A 299 2.25 -15.19 -5.71
CA PRO A 299 1.24 -14.94 -6.73
C PRO A 299 1.77 -15.26 -8.13
N SER A 300 0.94 -15.82 -9.00
CA SER A 300 1.33 -16.06 -10.38
C SER A 300 1.28 -14.77 -11.20
N GLN A 301 2.17 -14.65 -12.19
CA GLN A 301 2.05 -13.66 -13.25
C GLN A 301 1.47 -14.36 -14.50
N PRO A 302 0.21 -14.09 -14.87
CA PRO A 302 -0.32 -14.62 -16.11
C PRO A 302 0.44 -14.00 -17.30
N ILE A 303 0.82 -14.84 -18.26
CA ILE A 303 1.34 -14.43 -19.58
C ILE A 303 0.39 -14.96 -20.64
N TYR A 304 0.13 -14.16 -21.66
CA TYR A 304 -0.70 -14.57 -22.79
C TYR A 304 0.13 -14.60 -24.06
N ILE A 305 0.36 -15.80 -24.61
CA ILE A 305 1.09 -16.00 -25.87
C ILE A 305 0.15 -16.63 -26.88
N ALA A 306 -0.05 -15.97 -28.03
CA ALA A 306 -0.91 -16.43 -29.12
C ALA A 306 -2.33 -16.86 -28.65
N GLY A 307 -2.92 -16.12 -27.71
CA GLY A 307 -4.25 -16.39 -27.16
C GLY A 307 -4.32 -17.48 -26.09
N ASN A 308 -3.19 -18.12 -25.73
CA ASN A 308 -3.14 -19.08 -24.63
C ASN A 308 -2.64 -18.41 -23.34
N ALA A 309 -3.39 -18.59 -22.25
CA ALA A 309 -2.94 -18.26 -20.91
C ALA A 309 -1.85 -19.25 -20.48
N LEU A 310 -0.61 -18.79 -20.46
CA LEU A 310 0.50 -19.49 -19.84
C LEU A 310 0.65 -18.92 -18.43
N ASN A 311 0.58 -19.79 -17.44
CA ASN A 311 1.10 -19.45 -16.12
C ASN A 311 2.62 -19.44 -16.27
N ALA A 312 3.23 -18.27 -16.34
CA ALA A 312 4.66 -18.23 -16.20
C ALA A 312 5.01 -18.66 -14.78
N SER A 313 5.93 -19.61 -14.67
CA SER A 313 5.98 -20.55 -13.56
C SER A 313 5.91 -19.86 -12.19
N SER A 314 5.25 -20.52 -11.24
CA SER A 314 5.25 -20.10 -9.83
C SER A 314 6.60 -20.31 -9.16
N ASP A 315 7.57 -20.95 -9.80
CA ASP A 315 8.91 -21.21 -9.25
C ASP A 315 9.95 -21.48 -10.36
N GLY A 316 11.24 -21.36 -9.99
CA GLY A 316 12.36 -21.72 -10.85
C GLY A 316 12.83 -20.62 -11.81
N VAL A 317 13.86 -20.92 -12.61
CA VAL A 317 14.57 -19.94 -13.45
C VAL A 317 13.67 -19.21 -14.47
N ASP A 318 12.60 -19.87 -14.92
CA ASP A 318 11.64 -19.30 -15.89
C ASP A 318 10.59 -18.40 -15.23
N ALA A 319 10.59 -18.29 -13.89
CA ALA A 319 9.64 -17.47 -13.15
C ALA A 319 9.95 -15.97 -13.22
N ASP A 320 11.20 -15.58 -13.48
CA ASP A 320 11.60 -14.18 -13.67
C ASP A 320 11.32 -13.73 -15.10
N ILE A 321 10.05 -13.58 -15.41
CA ILE A 321 9.58 -13.39 -16.79
C ILE A 321 10.08 -12.12 -17.46
N ASN A 322 10.55 -11.13 -16.68
CA ASN A 322 11.09 -9.87 -17.17
C ASN A 322 12.58 -9.96 -17.51
N THR A 323 13.25 -11.05 -17.11
CA THR A 323 14.64 -11.33 -17.45
C THR A 323 14.75 -12.08 -18.79
N LEU A 324 13.67 -12.71 -19.23
CA LEU A 324 13.59 -13.45 -20.49
C LEU A 324 13.41 -12.50 -21.67
N SER A 325 14.06 -12.81 -22.79
CA SER A 325 13.98 -12.03 -24.05
C SER A 325 12.61 -12.22 -24.71
N GLY A 326 11.53 -11.68 -24.13
CA GLY A 326 10.18 -11.89 -24.68
C GLY A 326 9.04 -11.30 -23.87
N THR A 327 9.30 -10.91 -22.63
CA THR A 327 8.36 -10.19 -21.77
C THR A 327 9.28 -9.29 -20.93
N VAL A 328 9.18 -7.97 -20.94
CA VAL A 328 8.17 -7.21 -20.20
C VAL A 328 8.47 -5.72 -20.32
N VAL A 329 7.44 -4.89 -20.15
CA VAL A 329 7.47 -3.43 -19.92
C VAL A 329 8.87 -2.90 -19.59
N ASN A 330 9.38 -2.05 -20.48
CA ASN A 330 10.66 -1.37 -20.36
C ASN A 330 10.82 -0.76 -18.95
N GLY A 331 11.96 -0.99 -18.29
CA GLY A 331 12.23 -0.54 -16.92
C GLY A 331 12.55 0.96 -16.78
N GLY A 332 12.45 1.75 -17.84
CA GLY A 332 12.98 3.12 -17.90
C GLY A 332 14.33 3.18 -18.62
N ASN A 333 14.82 4.41 -18.85
CA ASN A 333 16.11 4.65 -19.49
C ASN A 333 17.24 4.55 -18.45
N ALA A 334 18.04 3.49 -18.55
CA ALA A 334 19.23 3.31 -17.72
C ALA A 334 20.21 4.48 -17.89
N THR A 335 20.84 4.86 -16.77
CA THR A 335 21.89 5.89 -16.75
C THR A 335 23.26 5.24 -16.54
N SER A 336 24.32 5.81 -17.12
CA SER A 336 25.66 5.24 -16.99
C SER A 336 26.12 5.20 -15.53
N ASN A 337 26.66 4.06 -15.10
CA ASN A 337 27.13 3.82 -13.73
C ASN A 337 26.02 3.93 -12.66
N GLU A 338 24.77 3.59 -13.00
CA GLU A 338 23.71 3.51 -12.00
C GLU A 338 23.94 2.34 -11.04
N GLY A 339 23.98 2.64 -9.74
CA GLY A 339 24.03 1.61 -8.71
C GLY A 339 22.69 0.90 -8.54
N TRP A 340 22.68 -0.27 -7.92
CA TRP A 340 21.50 -1.14 -7.77
C TRP A 340 20.27 -0.40 -7.21
N ALA A 341 20.45 0.53 -6.27
CA ALA A 341 19.31 1.25 -5.69
C ALA A 341 18.72 2.26 -6.68
N ALA A 342 19.52 2.82 -7.58
CA ALA A 342 19.04 3.68 -8.65
C ALA A 342 18.29 2.88 -9.72
N VAL A 343 18.78 1.67 -10.04
CA VAL A 343 18.08 0.71 -10.91
C VAL A 343 16.69 0.39 -10.35
N LEU A 344 16.60 -0.05 -9.09
CA LEU A 344 15.31 -0.39 -8.48
C LEU A 344 14.36 0.81 -8.39
N GLN A 345 14.88 2.02 -8.15
CA GLN A 345 14.07 3.24 -8.18
C GLN A 345 13.51 3.52 -9.57
N ARG A 346 14.38 3.48 -10.60
CA ARG A 346 14.00 3.72 -12.00
C ARG A 346 12.93 2.72 -12.43
N GLU A 347 13.15 1.44 -12.19
CA GLU A 347 12.23 0.39 -12.57
C GLU A 347 10.91 0.48 -11.84
N LEU A 348 10.92 0.55 -10.51
CA LEU A 348 9.68 0.65 -9.73
C LEU A 348 8.86 1.91 -10.09
N ALA A 349 9.53 3.05 -10.31
CA ALA A 349 8.87 4.28 -10.76
C ALA A 349 8.23 4.08 -12.14
N ASN A 350 8.93 3.44 -13.07
CA ASN A 350 8.42 3.18 -14.41
C ASN A 350 7.26 2.18 -14.41
N ARG A 351 7.30 1.15 -13.55
CA ARG A 351 6.22 0.18 -13.33
C ARG A 351 4.96 0.86 -12.83
N TYR A 352 5.10 1.64 -11.76
CA TYR A 352 3.97 2.35 -11.19
C TYR A 352 3.35 3.33 -12.19
N PHE A 353 4.18 4.10 -12.91
CA PHE A 353 3.70 5.03 -13.92
C PHE A 353 3.00 4.31 -15.08
N THR A 354 3.53 3.17 -15.51
CA THR A 354 2.92 2.30 -16.53
C THR A 354 1.56 1.78 -16.07
N SER A 355 1.44 1.23 -14.85
CA SER A 355 0.16 0.75 -14.33
C SER A 355 -0.89 1.86 -14.28
N ALA A 356 -0.51 3.07 -13.85
CA ALA A 356 -1.41 4.21 -13.80
C ALA A 356 -1.86 4.68 -15.19
N PHE A 357 -0.92 4.76 -16.14
CA PHE A 357 -1.21 5.17 -17.51
C PHE A 357 -2.03 4.13 -18.27
N CYS A 358 -1.66 2.85 -18.19
CA CYS A 358 -2.27 1.81 -19.00
C CYS A 358 -3.69 1.48 -18.56
N SER A 359 -3.99 1.50 -17.25
CA SER A 359 -5.36 1.40 -16.75
C SER A 359 -6.22 2.63 -17.12
N TRP A 360 -5.66 3.84 -17.10
CA TRP A 360 -6.33 5.04 -17.62
C TRP A 360 -6.62 4.92 -19.12
N TYR A 361 -5.66 4.43 -19.89
CA TYR A 361 -5.82 4.24 -21.34
C TYR A 361 -6.86 3.16 -21.65
N ALA A 362 -6.79 2.03 -20.94
CA ALA A 362 -7.71 0.90 -21.05
C ALA A 362 -9.17 1.27 -20.72
N THR A 363 -9.41 2.43 -20.12
CA THR A 363 -10.74 2.95 -19.79
C THR A 363 -11.12 4.19 -20.59
N GLY A 364 -10.50 4.38 -21.76
CA GLY A 364 -10.91 5.41 -22.73
C GLY A 364 -10.04 6.66 -22.72
N GLY A 365 -8.92 6.64 -22.00
CA GLY A 365 -7.94 7.71 -22.01
C GLY A 365 -7.50 8.06 -23.43
N SER A 366 -7.32 9.36 -23.70
CA SER A 366 -6.75 9.83 -24.96
C SER A 366 -6.10 11.20 -24.77
N ILE A 367 -5.13 11.51 -25.63
CA ILE A 367 -4.46 12.80 -25.68
C ILE A 367 -4.55 13.30 -27.12
N PRO A 368 -5.28 14.39 -27.41
CA PRO A 368 -5.42 14.91 -28.77
C PRO A 368 -4.06 15.12 -29.45
N GLY A 369 -3.88 14.50 -30.63
CA GLY A 369 -2.66 14.58 -31.42
C GLY A 369 -1.47 13.76 -30.90
N VAL A 370 -1.59 13.07 -29.77
CA VAL A 370 -0.49 12.30 -29.15
C VAL A 370 -0.86 10.83 -28.92
N LEU A 371 -2.04 10.57 -28.36
CA LEU A 371 -2.51 9.23 -28.03
C LEU A 371 -3.98 9.08 -28.47
N PRO A 372 -4.26 8.33 -29.55
CA PRO A 372 -5.63 8.10 -29.97
C PRO A 372 -6.37 7.23 -28.96
N ARG A 373 -7.66 7.51 -28.76
CA ARG A 373 -8.56 6.65 -27.96
C ARG A 373 -8.60 5.24 -28.57
N LEU A 374 -8.64 4.23 -27.70
CA LEU A 374 -8.89 2.84 -28.10
C LEU A 374 -10.23 2.68 -28.83
N SER A 375 -10.36 1.61 -29.63
CA SER A 375 -11.60 1.30 -30.34
C SER A 375 -12.72 0.88 -29.39
N ASP A 376 -13.97 1.00 -29.82
CA ASP A 376 -15.12 0.56 -29.02
C ASP A 376 -15.08 -0.94 -28.73
N ALA A 377 -14.55 -1.75 -29.66
CA ALA A 377 -14.33 -3.17 -29.44
C ALA A 377 -13.36 -3.43 -28.28
N ALA A 378 -12.23 -2.69 -28.22
CA ALA A 378 -11.26 -2.80 -27.14
C ALA A 378 -11.85 -2.29 -25.81
N LEU A 379 -12.54 -1.14 -25.83
CA LEU A 379 -13.13 -0.57 -24.61
C LEU A 379 -14.35 -1.35 -24.10
N ASN A 380 -14.96 -2.18 -24.93
CA ASN A 380 -16.01 -3.10 -24.47
C ASN A 380 -15.43 -4.18 -23.54
N VAL A 381 -14.15 -4.56 -23.68
CA VAL A 381 -13.46 -5.51 -22.78
C VAL A 381 -13.46 -4.99 -21.33
N THR A 382 -13.21 -3.69 -21.15
CA THR A 382 -13.19 -3.00 -19.85
C THR A 382 -14.52 -2.32 -19.51
N ARG A 383 -15.58 -2.57 -20.30
CA ARG A 383 -16.92 -1.95 -20.16
C ARG A 383 -16.87 -0.42 -20.06
N SER A 384 -15.97 0.19 -20.83
CA SER A 384 -15.60 1.61 -20.72
C SER A 384 -15.78 2.39 -22.03
N VAL A 385 -16.63 1.92 -22.94
CA VAL A 385 -16.88 2.57 -24.25
C VAL A 385 -17.24 4.05 -24.09
N ASN A 386 -18.02 4.40 -23.07
CA ASN A 386 -18.48 5.77 -22.83
C ASN A 386 -17.59 6.57 -21.86
N ASN A 387 -16.44 6.01 -21.47
CA ASN A 387 -15.51 6.67 -20.55
C ASN A 387 -14.42 7.44 -21.31
N THR A 388 -13.75 8.35 -20.61
CA THR A 388 -12.65 9.18 -21.15
C THR A 388 -11.31 8.93 -20.45
N GLY A 389 -11.19 7.77 -19.81
CA GLY A 389 -10.06 7.35 -18.99
C GLY A 389 -10.26 7.63 -17.52
N ASN A 390 -10.01 6.61 -16.69
CA ASN A 390 -10.17 6.66 -15.25
C ASN A 390 -8.83 6.43 -14.53
N MET A 391 -8.57 7.23 -13.50
CA MET A 391 -7.53 6.93 -12.51
C MET A 391 -8.17 6.18 -11.35
N PHE A 392 -7.50 5.18 -10.77
CA PHE A 392 -8.09 4.32 -9.74
C PHE A 392 -7.41 4.50 -8.39
N GLU A 393 -8.11 4.13 -7.32
CA GLU A 393 -7.55 4.12 -5.96
C GLU A 393 -6.37 3.14 -5.80
N LYS A 394 -6.38 2.04 -6.56
CA LYS A 394 -5.42 0.92 -6.48
C LYS A 394 -5.30 0.21 -7.84
N TYR A 395 -4.18 -0.45 -8.06
CA TYR A 395 -3.85 -1.13 -9.33
C TYR A 395 -3.47 -2.60 -9.13
N SER A 396 -3.45 -3.37 -10.20
CA SER A 396 -3.04 -4.77 -10.16
C SER A 396 -1.56 -4.96 -10.43
N MET A 397 -0.92 -5.81 -9.63
CA MET A 397 0.46 -6.26 -9.84
C MET A 397 0.59 -7.21 -11.03
N ASP A 398 -0.45 -8.00 -11.28
CA ASP A 398 -0.49 -9.06 -12.30
C ASP A 398 -1.09 -8.60 -13.65
N ASP A 399 -1.73 -7.42 -13.69
CA ASP A 399 -2.35 -6.84 -14.89
C ASP A 399 -2.23 -5.31 -14.90
N ILE A 400 -1.38 -4.77 -15.78
CA ILE A 400 -1.11 -3.32 -15.88
C ILE A 400 -2.20 -2.52 -16.58
N ASN A 401 -3.16 -3.18 -17.25
CA ASN A 401 -4.33 -2.53 -17.85
C ASN A 401 -5.49 -2.42 -16.86
N SER A 402 -5.36 -3.00 -15.67
CA SER A 402 -6.46 -3.12 -14.72
C SER A 402 -6.24 -2.30 -13.44
N ALA A 403 -7.35 -1.89 -12.86
CA ALA A 403 -7.37 -1.47 -11.47
C ALA A 403 -7.11 -2.68 -10.56
N GLY A 404 -6.92 -2.45 -9.26
CA GLY A 404 -6.94 -3.54 -8.30
C GLY A 404 -8.34 -4.13 -8.12
N ARG A 405 -8.53 -4.94 -7.08
CA ARG A 405 -9.77 -5.69 -6.81
C ARG A 405 -9.93 -6.06 -5.34
N GLY A 406 -11.05 -6.67 -4.99
CA GLY A 406 -11.29 -7.20 -3.64
C GLY A 406 -11.60 -6.13 -2.59
N GLY A 407 -11.88 -6.60 -1.37
CA GLY A 407 -12.43 -5.79 -0.27
C GLY A 407 -13.96 -5.77 -0.24
N GLU A 408 -14.52 -4.88 0.60
CA GLU A 408 -15.96 -4.82 0.87
C GLU A 408 -16.75 -3.95 -0.14
N TYR A 409 -16.05 -3.19 -0.99
CA TYR A 409 -16.67 -2.29 -1.97
C TYR A 409 -16.00 -2.35 -3.34
N THR A 410 -16.69 -1.84 -4.35
CA THR A 410 -16.19 -1.76 -5.73
C THR A 410 -15.08 -0.73 -5.86
N VAL A 411 -14.10 -0.96 -6.72
CA VAL A 411 -12.95 -0.05 -6.86
C VAL A 411 -13.39 1.37 -7.23
N GLN A 412 -12.82 2.37 -6.55
CA GLN A 412 -13.16 3.78 -6.76
C GLN A 412 -12.29 4.45 -7.84
N ALA A 413 -12.91 5.34 -8.61
CA ALA A 413 -12.24 6.20 -9.60
C ALA A 413 -11.97 7.61 -9.02
N GLY A 414 -10.87 8.23 -9.43
CA GLY A 414 -10.46 9.58 -9.00
C GLY A 414 -8.96 9.84 -9.16
N PHE A 415 -8.07 9.27 -8.35
CA PHE A 415 -8.19 9.18 -6.90
C PHE A 415 -7.07 10.04 -6.28
N GLY A 416 -7.34 10.75 -5.18
CA GLY A 416 -6.46 11.81 -4.68
C GLY A 416 -4.99 11.42 -4.49
N TRP A 417 -4.70 10.31 -3.79
CA TRP A 417 -3.32 9.85 -3.61
C TRP A 417 -2.69 9.36 -4.90
N THR A 418 -3.49 8.88 -5.85
CA THR A 418 -3.00 8.32 -7.12
C THR A 418 -2.46 9.46 -7.95
N ASN A 419 -3.25 10.51 -8.06
CA ASN A 419 -2.89 11.71 -8.78
C ASN A 419 -1.65 12.36 -8.14
N GLY A 420 -1.61 12.45 -6.81
CA GLY A 420 -0.45 12.96 -6.08
C GLY A 420 0.84 12.13 -6.30
N ALA A 421 0.75 10.80 -6.22
CA ALA A 421 1.89 9.90 -6.39
C ALA A 421 2.39 9.86 -7.85
N VAL A 422 1.50 9.86 -8.85
CA VAL A 422 1.87 9.96 -10.28
C VAL A 422 2.61 11.28 -10.55
N LEU A 423 2.08 12.42 -10.09
CA LEU A 423 2.72 13.72 -10.27
C LEU A 423 4.08 13.79 -9.59
N TRP A 424 4.19 13.26 -8.36
CA TRP A 424 5.46 13.16 -7.66
C TRP A 424 6.46 12.29 -8.42
N THR A 425 6.02 11.15 -8.96
CA THR A 425 6.87 10.23 -9.73
C THR A 425 7.37 10.89 -11.01
N ALA A 426 6.48 11.54 -11.78
CA ALA A 426 6.85 12.31 -12.96
C ALA A 426 7.86 13.41 -12.64
N SER A 427 7.65 14.15 -11.56
CA SER A 427 8.55 15.23 -11.15
C SER A 427 9.94 14.76 -10.72
N ASN A 428 10.09 13.54 -10.20
CA ASN A 428 11.36 13.04 -9.65
C ASN A 428 12.10 12.09 -10.58
N TYR A 429 11.38 11.43 -11.49
CA TYR A 429 11.92 10.39 -12.36
C TYR A 429 11.62 10.60 -13.85
N GLY A 430 10.83 11.62 -14.23
CA GLY A 430 10.33 11.79 -15.61
C GLY A 430 11.41 11.87 -16.69
N ASN A 431 12.65 12.25 -16.36
CA ASN A 431 13.78 12.25 -17.27
C ASN A 431 14.35 10.85 -17.58
N ILE A 432 14.04 9.85 -16.75
CA ILE A 432 14.46 8.45 -16.91
C ILE A 432 13.27 7.49 -17.10
N LEU A 433 12.04 7.99 -17.10
CA LEU A 433 10.87 7.18 -17.49
C LEU A 433 10.82 7.02 -19.01
N VAL A 434 10.20 5.92 -19.45
CA VAL A 434 9.89 5.68 -20.86
C VAL A 434 8.40 5.73 -21.10
N ALA A 435 8.00 5.97 -22.34
CA ALA A 435 6.60 5.92 -22.74
C ALA A 435 6.02 4.52 -22.47
N PRO A 436 4.96 4.39 -21.64
CA PRO A 436 4.34 3.10 -21.34
C PRO A 436 3.89 2.37 -22.61
N GLN A 437 4.14 1.06 -22.66
CA GLN A 437 3.63 0.18 -23.71
C GLN A 437 2.53 -0.70 -23.10
N CYS A 438 1.28 -0.38 -23.42
CA CYS A 438 0.14 -1.06 -22.84
C CYS A 438 -0.21 -2.32 -23.63
N PRO A 439 -0.46 -3.47 -22.98
CA PRO A 439 -0.91 -4.69 -23.65
C PRO A 439 -2.21 -4.43 -24.41
N ASN A 440 -2.35 -5.06 -25.58
CA ASN A 440 -3.57 -4.95 -26.36
C ASN A 440 -4.72 -5.68 -25.65
N LEU A 441 -5.81 -4.95 -25.36
CA LEU A 441 -6.98 -5.48 -24.67
C LEU A 441 -7.68 -6.63 -25.42
N LEU A 442 -7.47 -6.75 -26.73
CA LEU A 442 -8.06 -7.80 -27.55
C LEU A 442 -7.23 -9.10 -27.57
N ASP A 443 -5.95 -9.03 -27.18
CA ASP A 443 -5.04 -10.18 -27.16
C ASP A 443 -5.07 -10.92 -25.81
N THR A 444 -5.62 -10.28 -24.76
CA THR A 444 -5.85 -10.91 -23.46
C THR A 444 -7.10 -11.81 -23.54
N PRO A 445 -6.98 -13.14 -23.35
CA PRO A 445 -8.13 -14.02 -23.21
C PRO A 445 -9.05 -13.48 -22.12
N GLN A 446 -10.33 -13.38 -22.44
CA GLN A 446 -11.35 -12.93 -21.50
C GLN A 446 -11.31 -13.81 -20.24
N THR A 447 -10.70 -13.35 -19.15
CA THR A 447 -11.18 -13.72 -17.84
C THR A 447 -12.53 -13.04 -17.71
N ALA A 448 -13.56 -13.72 -18.19
CA ALA A 448 -14.91 -13.40 -17.84
C ALA A 448 -14.92 -13.20 -16.32
N SER A 449 -15.33 -12.03 -15.87
CA SER A 449 -15.83 -11.85 -14.53
C SER A 449 -17.10 -12.71 -14.40
N THR A 450 -16.97 -14.03 -14.41
CA THR A 450 -18.01 -14.92 -13.92
C THR A 450 -17.94 -14.82 -12.41
N GLY A 451 -18.46 -13.70 -11.89
CA GLY A 451 -19.16 -13.73 -10.63
C GLY A 451 -20.30 -14.72 -10.81
N ASN A 452 -20.01 -15.99 -10.52
CA ASN A 452 -21.03 -17.01 -10.38
C ASN A 452 -21.67 -16.77 -9.01
N SER A 453 -22.43 -15.68 -8.90
CA SER A 453 -23.35 -15.46 -7.80
C SER A 453 -24.56 -16.36 -8.03
N ASN A 454 -24.45 -17.61 -7.59
CA ASN A 454 -25.60 -18.50 -7.43
C ASN A 454 -25.59 -19.12 -6.03
N SER A 455 -26.07 -18.31 -5.08
CA SER A 455 -26.85 -18.78 -3.94
C SER A 455 -27.90 -17.71 -3.58
N ALA A 456 -28.97 -17.74 -4.38
CA ALA A 456 -30.39 -17.61 -4.07
C ALA A 456 -30.94 -16.47 -3.16
N ASN A 457 -31.93 -15.79 -3.76
CA ASN A 457 -33.13 -15.16 -3.19
C ASN A 457 -33.05 -13.71 -2.66
N GLY A 458 -33.15 -12.77 -3.59
CA GLY A 458 -33.75 -11.45 -3.37
C GLY A 458 -34.51 -11.05 -4.64
N LEU A 459 -35.83 -10.87 -4.52
CA LEU A 459 -36.77 -10.63 -5.61
C LEU A 459 -36.38 -9.46 -6.53
N LEU A 460 -36.48 -9.71 -7.83
CA LEU A 460 -36.61 -8.71 -8.89
C LEU A 460 -37.84 -7.83 -8.63
N GLN A 461 -37.64 -6.52 -8.48
CA GLN A 461 -38.61 -5.53 -8.94
C GLN A 461 -37.94 -4.63 -9.97
N GLN A 462 -38.40 -4.78 -11.21
CA GLN A 462 -38.18 -3.85 -12.29
C GLN A 462 -38.75 -2.47 -11.89
N PHE A 463 -37.94 -1.43 -11.96
CA PHE A 463 -38.46 -0.07 -12.08
C PHE A 463 -38.04 0.50 -13.43
N THR A 464 -39.04 0.63 -14.29
CA THR A 464 -39.01 1.43 -15.51
C THR A 464 -38.79 2.90 -15.16
N PHE A 465 -37.79 3.52 -15.77
CA PHE A 465 -37.59 4.97 -15.71
C PHE A 465 -38.78 5.66 -16.41
N THR A 466 -39.67 6.26 -15.62
CA THR A 466 -40.61 7.27 -16.11
C THR A 466 -40.05 8.63 -15.70
N ALA A 467 -39.67 9.44 -16.68
CA ALA A 467 -39.25 10.82 -16.46
C ALA A 467 -40.41 11.63 -15.85
N VAL A 468 -40.22 12.15 -14.65
CA VAL A 468 -41.11 13.15 -14.05
C VAL A 468 -40.34 14.46 -13.97
N ILE A 469 -40.76 15.40 -14.82
CA ILE A 469 -40.36 16.80 -14.77
C ILE A 469 -41.02 17.42 -13.53
N PHE A 470 -40.23 17.92 -12.59
CA PHE A 470 -40.68 18.89 -11.60
C PHE A 470 -39.88 20.19 -11.74
N SER A 471 -40.57 21.19 -12.26
CA SER A 471 -40.21 22.60 -12.15
C SER A 471 -40.48 23.08 -10.73
N SER A 472 -39.48 23.61 -10.06
CA SER A 472 -39.67 24.47 -8.88
C SER A 472 -38.65 25.60 -8.91
N ALA A 473 -39.18 26.80 -9.09
CA ALA A 473 -38.47 28.06 -9.02
C ALA A 473 -37.90 28.27 -7.62
N VAL A 474 -36.61 28.59 -7.53
CA VAL A 474 -36.00 29.16 -6.33
C VAL A 474 -35.63 30.60 -6.64
N THR A 475 -36.37 31.50 -6.02
CA THR A 475 -36.23 32.94 -6.10
C THR A 475 -34.93 33.37 -5.41
N VAL A 476 -34.09 34.10 -6.16
CA VAL A 476 -32.89 34.78 -5.68
C VAL A 476 -33.30 35.98 -4.83
N ALA A 477 -32.85 36.04 -3.58
CA ALA A 477 -32.90 37.24 -2.76
C ALA A 477 -31.47 37.64 -2.38
N SER A 478 -30.93 38.58 -3.16
CA SER A 478 -29.71 39.33 -2.87
C SER A 478 -30.00 40.37 -1.79
N VAL A 479 -29.18 40.45 -0.74
CA VAL A 479 -29.09 41.65 0.10
C VAL A 479 -27.61 41.93 0.37
N LEU A 480 -27.07 42.88 -0.40
CA LEU A 480 -26.00 43.77 0.03
C LEU A 480 -26.60 44.79 0.99
N PHE A 481 -25.92 45.16 2.08
CA PHE A 481 -25.63 46.56 2.41
C PHE A 481 -24.60 46.68 3.55
N MET A 482 -23.76 47.71 3.37
CA MET A 482 -22.68 48.26 4.19
C MET A 482 -22.99 48.43 5.69
N GLN A 483 -22.04 48.09 6.56
CA GLN A 483 -21.10 49.02 7.25
C GLN A 483 -20.00 48.24 7.96
#